data_AF-A0A1T5BCB0-F1
#
_entry.id   AF-A0A1T5BCB0-F1
#
_cell.length_a   1.000
_cell.length_b   1.000
_cell.length_c   1.000
_cell.angle_alpha   90.00
_cell.angle_beta   90.00
_cell.angle_gamma   90.00
#
_symmetry.space_group_name_H-M   'P 1'
#
loop_
_entity.id
_entity.type
_entity.pdbx_description
1 polymer ?
#
loop_
_entity_poly.entity_id
_entity_poly.type
_entity_poly.pdbx_seq_one_letter_code
_entity_poly.pdbx_strand_id
1 'polypeptide(L)'
;MAATWSGCDDETTYKGGIPSPYVFAFDLLKIYKNADVVLTSENMGGANSIEGVVVSDHTSKNMLSGYLMVQNARNISSADSIRSIAISAGPAAANYKLGDLVRVKIEGKTLTRKNGMLQVTGVAESDITKVSSGNTIPTNKATTAQILADPARYESSQVTIAKVTFNPPLAPTGTYSGDKLINDSFGDLILRTDAGATFANDKPNVYANYTGVIVLTANTDGKLIPHLRMRTTADAKVLTAPEVPPFVITGICADPKGSDVNYEYIQFRATRNINFATENYSVVTTNNAGSPGTPPYGWGTGGARTYKINMTSGTVVKGEYFYVGGTQKTINGSGSTSIASAKWIRSYDYNGLDSDILNGATAAGGTKTGNLLANSGNASGVAIFKGIVVNINTVPVDVIFIGTGGTIYSAGPPAAGYRITTSDLYDQSDPSTGAPQEFYRAGTNLNAFPYLTPGDAGFFQAFGGAFDTNLGKWTKVRSQTGILMTATSTIAEIENVPNVTTEIK
;
A
#
# COMPACT_ATOMS: atom_id res chain seq x y z
N MET A 1 27.58 -58.53 -5.74
CA MET A 1 27.04 -57.90 -4.52
C MET A 1 25.98 -56.92 -4.97
N ALA A 2 24.70 -57.30 -4.83
CA ALA A 2 23.57 -56.42 -5.06
C ALA A 2 23.16 -55.84 -3.71
N ALA A 3 23.26 -54.53 -3.54
CA ALA A 3 22.75 -53.83 -2.37
C ALA A 3 21.26 -53.54 -2.60
N THR A 4 20.41 -54.23 -1.88
CA THR A 4 18.98 -53.96 -1.78
C THR A 4 18.77 -52.68 -0.96
N TRP A 5 18.35 -51.61 -1.64
CA TRP A 5 17.78 -50.44 -0.99
C TRP A 5 16.41 -50.83 -0.42
N SER A 6 16.28 -50.90 0.90
CA SER A 6 14.99 -50.88 1.57
C SER A 6 14.55 -49.42 1.67
N GLY A 7 13.60 -49.02 0.84
CA GLY A 7 12.88 -47.77 1.04
C GLY A 7 12.13 -47.83 2.36
N CYS A 8 12.20 -46.78 3.17
CA CYS A 8 11.31 -46.60 4.30
C CYS A 8 9.92 -46.34 3.71
N ASP A 9 9.05 -47.35 3.82
CA ASP A 9 7.65 -47.25 3.46
C ASP A 9 6.96 -46.49 4.60
N ASP A 10 6.76 -45.18 4.43
CA ASP A 10 5.97 -44.35 5.35
C ASP A 10 4.45 -44.58 5.15
N GLU A 11 4.05 -45.83 4.83
CA GLU A 11 2.68 -46.35 4.88
C GLU A 11 2.14 -46.48 6.33
N THR A 12 2.78 -45.84 7.31
CA THR A 12 2.14 -45.59 8.60
C THR A 12 1.33 -44.30 8.51
N THR A 13 0.17 -44.42 7.87
CA THR A 13 -0.90 -43.43 8.02
C THR A 13 -1.10 -43.18 9.51
N TYR A 14 -0.98 -41.93 9.95
CA TYR A 14 -1.25 -41.53 11.32
C TYR A 14 -2.71 -41.87 11.69
N LYS A 15 -2.93 -43.09 12.20
CA LYS A 15 -4.25 -43.64 12.55
C LYS A 15 -4.70 -43.17 13.93
N GLY A 16 -4.92 -41.88 14.09
CA GLY A 16 -5.41 -41.33 15.36
C GLY A 16 -6.01 -39.92 15.31
N GLY A 17 -5.71 -39.13 14.28
CA GLY A 17 -6.35 -37.83 14.09
C GLY A 17 -7.71 -38.01 13.42
N ILE A 18 -8.80 -37.58 14.07
CA ILE A 18 -10.09 -37.41 13.38
C ILE A 18 -9.93 -36.17 12.47
N PRO A 19 -10.03 -36.31 11.14
CA PRO A 19 -10.00 -35.16 10.25
C PRO A 19 -11.09 -34.16 10.64
N SER A 20 -10.75 -32.87 10.57
CA SER A 20 -11.75 -31.82 10.79
C SER A 20 -12.96 -32.04 9.86
N PRO A 21 -14.20 -31.96 10.35
CA PRO A 21 -15.38 -32.07 9.49
C PRO A 21 -15.53 -30.86 8.56
N TYR A 22 -14.73 -29.81 8.77
CA TYR A 22 -14.76 -28.55 8.01
C TYR A 22 -13.57 -28.41 7.07
N VAL A 23 -13.85 -28.12 5.80
CA VAL A 23 -12.86 -27.73 4.79
C VAL A 23 -12.68 -26.20 4.80
N PHE A 24 -11.45 -25.72 4.64
CA PHE A 24 -11.19 -24.29 4.43
C PHE A 24 -11.49 -23.90 2.98
N ALA A 25 -11.98 -22.67 2.75
CA ALA A 25 -12.21 -22.18 1.40
C ALA A 25 -10.92 -22.24 0.56
N PHE A 26 -9.77 -21.98 1.19
CA PHE A 26 -8.45 -22.09 0.56
C PHE A 26 -8.16 -23.46 -0.05
N ASP A 27 -8.59 -24.54 0.60
CA ASP A 27 -8.39 -25.90 0.10
C ASP A 27 -9.52 -26.31 -0.87
N LEU A 28 -10.76 -25.89 -0.59
CA LEU A 28 -11.92 -26.09 -1.47
C LEU A 28 -11.69 -25.51 -2.88
N LEU A 29 -11.14 -24.30 -2.98
CA LEU A 29 -10.85 -23.64 -4.25
C LEU A 29 -9.87 -24.44 -5.12
N LYS A 30 -8.96 -25.21 -4.50
CA LYS A 30 -7.96 -26.01 -5.24
C LYS A 30 -8.54 -27.28 -5.85
N ILE A 31 -9.69 -27.75 -5.35
CA ILE A 31 -10.40 -28.92 -5.90
C ILE A 31 -10.90 -28.62 -7.31
N TYR A 32 -11.30 -27.38 -7.58
CA TYR A 32 -11.79 -26.98 -8.90
C TYR A 32 -10.65 -26.91 -9.93
N LYS A 33 -10.76 -27.71 -11.00
CA LYS A 33 -9.79 -27.77 -12.11
C LYS A 33 -10.44 -27.41 -13.45
N ASN A 34 -11.18 -26.30 -13.49
CA ASN A 34 -11.91 -25.82 -14.67
C ASN A 34 -13.00 -26.77 -15.19
N ALA A 35 -13.50 -27.65 -14.33
CA ALA A 35 -14.62 -28.54 -14.61
C ALA A 35 -15.48 -28.66 -13.36
N ASP A 36 -16.76 -28.96 -13.53
CA ASP A 36 -17.67 -29.19 -12.42
C ASP A 36 -17.21 -30.40 -11.60
N VAL A 37 -17.20 -30.26 -10.27
CA VAL A 37 -16.78 -31.31 -9.35
C VAL A 37 -17.85 -31.54 -8.30
N VAL A 38 -18.26 -32.79 -8.13
CA VAL A 38 -19.06 -33.21 -6.97
C VAL A 38 -18.15 -33.30 -5.76
N LEU A 39 -18.51 -32.62 -4.69
CA LEU A 39 -17.76 -32.58 -3.44
C LEU A 39 -18.02 -33.85 -2.65
N THR A 40 -16.95 -34.58 -2.30
CA THR A 40 -17.00 -35.82 -1.54
C THR A 40 -16.08 -35.71 -0.33
N SER A 41 -16.31 -36.51 0.72
CA SER A 41 -15.39 -36.52 1.86
C SER A 41 -13.95 -36.81 1.44
N GLU A 42 -13.73 -37.66 0.43
CA GLU A 42 -12.41 -37.98 -0.10
C GLU A 42 -11.69 -36.75 -0.69
N ASN A 43 -12.32 -36.05 -1.63
CA ASN A 43 -11.66 -34.90 -2.28
C ASN A 43 -11.58 -33.65 -1.40
N MET A 44 -12.35 -33.61 -0.31
CA MET A 44 -12.28 -32.57 0.73
C MET A 44 -11.38 -32.96 1.91
N GLY A 45 -10.61 -34.05 1.83
CA GLY A 45 -9.65 -34.45 2.87
C GLY A 45 -10.29 -34.90 4.19
N GLY A 46 -11.43 -35.58 4.11
CA GLY A 46 -12.22 -36.07 5.23
C GLY A 46 -13.34 -35.14 5.68
N ALA A 47 -13.36 -33.89 5.21
CA ALA A 47 -14.41 -32.92 5.56
C ALA A 47 -15.73 -33.20 4.82
N ASN A 48 -16.85 -32.73 5.38
CA ASN A 48 -18.17 -32.80 4.74
C ASN A 48 -18.91 -31.45 4.69
N SER A 49 -18.35 -30.45 5.37
CA SER A 49 -18.95 -29.14 5.55
C SER A 49 -17.89 -28.04 5.37
N ILE A 50 -18.34 -26.81 5.19
CA ILE A 50 -17.51 -25.61 5.33
C ILE A 50 -18.03 -24.77 6.49
N GLU A 51 -17.12 -24.25 7.30
CA GLU A 51 -17.42 -23.25 8.34
C GLU A 51 -16.78 -21.92 7.95
N GLY A 52 -17.54 -20.83 8.04
CA GLY A 52 -17.06 -19.50 7.68
C GLY A 52 -17.97 -18.39 8.19
N VAL A 53 -17.40 -17.19 8.28
CA VAL A 53 -18.14 -15.99 8.64
C VAL A 53 -18.77 -15.40 7.38
N VAL A 54 -20.06 -15.06 7.46
CA VAL A 54 -20.81 -14.46 6.36
C VAL A 54 -20.28 -13.05 6.10
N VAL A 55 -19.92 -12.78 4.84
CA VAL A 55 -19.44 -11.48 4.37
C VAL A 55 -20.42 -10.78 3.44
N SER A 56 -21.44 -11.47 2.92
CA SER A 56 -22.54 -10.91 2.14
C SER A 56 -23.61 -10.27 3.02
N ASP A 57 -24.31 -9.26 2.50
CA ASP A 57 -25.47 -8.62 3.13
C ASP A 57 -26.47 -8.13 2.06
N HIS A 58 -27.70 -8.64 2.11
CA HIS A 58 -28.73 -8.38 1.12
C HIS A 58 -29.66 -7.21 1.48
N THR A 59 -29.50 -6.59 2.66
CA THR A 59 -30.41 -5.55 3.18
C THR A 59 -30.54 -4.35 2.26
N SER A 60 -29.43 -3.92 1.66
CA SER A 60 -29.41 -2.76 0.77
C SER A 60 -29.77 -3.08 -0.68
N LYS A 61 -29.92 -4.36 -1.04
CA LYS A 61 -30.15 -4.86 -2.40
C LYS A 61 -28.99 -4.64 -3.39
N ASN A 62 -27.78 -4.34 -2.93
CA ASN A 62 -26.60 -4.28 -3.80
C ASN A 62 -25.84 -5.62 -3.93
N MET A 63 -26.06 -6.58 -3.03
CA MET A 63 -25.49 -7.93 -3.15
C MET A 63 -26.29 -8.81 -4.12
N LEU A 64 -25.59 -9.75 -4.76
CA LEU A 64 -26.22 -10.71 -5.68
C LEU A 64 -27.25 -11.57 -4.94
N SER A 65 -28.52 -11.51 -5.37
CA SER A 65 -29.58 -12.32 -4.80
C SER A 65 -29.30 -13.81 -4.97
N GLY A 66 -29.59 -14.63 -3.96
CA GLY A 66 -29.39 -16.07 -4.01
C GLY A 66 -28.02 -16.58 -3.54
N TYR A 67 -27.09 -15.67 -3.26
CA TYR A 67 -25.70 -16.00 -2.93
C TYR A 67 -25.34 -15.65 -1.50
N LEU A 68 -25.03 -16.67 -0.71
CA LEU A 68 -24.42 -16.53 0.60
C LEU A 68 -22.89 -16.62 0.48
N MET A 69 -22.16 -15.56 0.80
CA MET A 69 -20.70 -15.54 0.67
C MET A 69 -20.06 -15.74 2.04
N VAL A 70 -19.24 -16.79 2.18
CA VAL A 70 -18.62 -17.19 3.45
C VAL A 70 -17.11 -17.13 3.37
N GLN A 71 -16.49 -16.51 4.37
CA GLN A 71 -15.06 -16.29 4.45
C GLN A 71 -14.46 -17.05 5.64
N ASN A 72 -13.33 -17.70 5.43
CA ASN A 72 -12.53 -18.27 6.50
C ASN A 72 -11.03 -18.04 6.28
N ALA A 73 -10.27 -18.16 7.36
CA ALA A 73 -8.82 -18.05 7.36
C ALA A 73 -8.24 -19.37 7.84
N ARG A 74 -7.30 -19.91 7.07
CA ARG A 74 -6.51 -21.06 7.53
C ARG A 74 -5.36 -20.55 8.40
N ASN A 75 -5.08 -21.20 9.53
CA ASN A 75 -3.87 -20.90 10.32
C ASN A 75 -2.63 -21.50 9.65
N ILE A 76 -2.25 -20.94 8.50
CA ILE A 76 -0.91 -21.12 7.91
C ILE A 76 -0.07 -19.90 8.28
N SER A 77 1.24 -20.07 8.41
CA SER A 77 2.19 -19.06 8.91
C SER A 77 2.34 -17.78 8.05
N SER A 78 1.40 -17.49 7.14
CA SER A 78 1.35 -16.29 6.32
C SER A 78 -0.06 -15.70 6.24
N ALA A 79 -0.16 -14.38 6.06
CA ALA A 79 -1.41 -13.65 5.85
C ALA A 79 -2.15 -14.01 4.53
N ASP A 80 -1.65 -15.01 3.77
CA ASP A 80 -2.20 -15.46 2.49
C ASP A 80 -3.32 -16.50 2.62
N SER A 81 -3.90 -16.65 3.81
CA SER A 81 -4.81 -17.76 4.10
C SER A 81 -6.30 -17.44 4.00
N ILE A 82 -6.66 -16.15 3.93
CA ILE A 82 -8.05 -15.72 3.87
C ILE A 82 -8.59 -16.01 2.48
N ARG A 83 -9.63 -16.83 2.39
CA ARG A 83 -10.37 -17.12 1.16
C ARG A 83 -11.85 -17.20 1.46
N SER A 84 -12.65 -17.07 0.42
CA SER A 84 -14.09 -17.17 0.51
C SER A 84 -14.66 -18.00 -0.62
N ILE A 85 -15.90 -18.43 -0.46
CA ILE A 85 -16.65 -19.14 -1.49
C ILE A 85 -18.10 -18.65 -1.49
N ALA A 86 -18.68 -18.55 -2.69
CA ALA A 86 -20.11 -18.30 -2.85
C ALA A 86 -20.90 -19.61 -2.69
N ILE A 87 -21.93 -19.58 -1.87
CA ILE A 87 -22.89 -20.66 -1.68
C ILE A 87 -24.19 -20.23 -2.37
N SER A 88 -24.60 -20.99 -3.38
CA SER A 88 -25.88 -20.79 -4.07
C SER A 88 -27.00 -21.40 -3.23
N ALA A 89 -27.56 -20.59 -2.33
CA ALA A 89 -28.60 -21.00 -1.36
C ALA A 89 -30.00 -20.50 -1.76
N GLY A 90 -30.14 -19.81 -2.89
CA GLY A 90 -31.40 -19.23 -3.32
C GLY A 90 -31.93 -18.20 -2.30
N PRO A 91 -33.26 -18.03 -2.18
CA PRO A 91 -33.84 -17.03 -1.27
C PRO A 91 -33.35 -17.12 0.19
N ALA A 92 -32.96 -18.32 0.65
CA ALA A 92 -32.45 -18.55 2.00
C ALA A 92 -31.16 -17.78 2.31
N ALA A 93 -30.38 -17.37 1.30
CA ALA A 93 -29.18 -16.55 1.51
C ALA A 93 -29.48 -15.26 2.30
N ALA A 94 -30.67 -14.67 2.11
CA ALA A 94 -31.09 -13.45 2.81
C ALA A 94 -31.39 -13.64 4.30
N ASN A 95 -31.48 -14.88 4.79
CA ASN A 95 -31.74 -15.17 6.22
C ASN A 95 -30.49 -15.03 7.08
N TYR A 96 -29.30 -14.95 6.47
CA TYR A 96 -28.01 -14.83 7.16
C TYR A 96 -27.46 -13.42 7.04
N LYS A 97 -26.92 -12.90 8.14
CA LYS A 97 -26.45 -11.52 8.26
C LYS A 97 -24.93 -11.45 8.24
N LEU A 98 -24.41 -10.28 7.89
CA LEU A 98 -23.00 -9.97 8.01
C LEU A 98 -22.47 -10.30 9.41
N GLY A 99 -21.39 -11.07 9.49
CA GLY A 99 -20.78 -11.49 10.76
C GLY A 99 -21.41 -12.73 11.40
N ASP A 100 -22.43 -13.34 10.79
CA ASP A 100 -22.91 -14.66 11.22
C ASP A 100 -21.85 -15.74 10.93
N LEU A 101 -21.59 -16.61 11.89
CA LEU A 101 -20.81 -17.82 11.66
C LEU A 101 -21.76 -18.92 11.22
N VAL A 102 -21.52 -19.50 10.04
CA VAL A 102 -22.36 -20.55 9.47
C VAL A 102 -21.56 -21.81 9.19
N ARG A 103 -22.23 -22.95 9.33
CA ARG A 103 -21.77 -24.26 8.87
C ARG A 103 -22.67 -24.69 7.73
N VAL A 104 -22.08 -25.00 6.59
CA VAL A 104 -22.79 -25.43 5.40
C VAL A 104 -22.37 -26.84 5.06
N LYS A 105 -23.31 -27.78 5.05
CA LYS A 105 -23.06 -29.13 4.54
C LYS A 105 -22.92 -29.09 3.03
N ILE A 106 -21.75 -29.48 2.52
CA ILE A 106 -21.41 -29.38 1.10
C ILE A 106 -21.05 -30.73 0.46
N GLU A 107 -20.96 -31.80 1.24
CA GLU A 107 -20.84 -33.15 0.70
C GLU A 107 -22.05 -33.52 -0.18
N GLY A 108 -21.77 -34.09 -1.35
CA GLY A 108 -22.75 -34.42 -2.39
C GLY A 108 -23.22 -33.21 -3.21
N LYS A 109 -22.72 -32.00 -2.92
CA LYS A 109 -23.03 -30.78 -3.68
C LYS A 109 -22.02 -30.55 -4.80
N THR A 110 -22.30 -29.61 -5.70
CA THR A 110 -21.44 -29.37 -6.88
C THR A 110 -20.70 -28.05 -6.77
N LEU A 111 -19.36 -28.11 -6.82
CA LEU A 111 -18.48 -26.96 -7.02
C LEU A 111 -18.36 -26.68 -8.52
N THR A 112 -18.82 -25.51 -8.95
CA THR A 112 -18.92 -25.14 -10.36
C THR A 112 -18.62 -23.65 -10.56
N ARG A 113 -18.19 -23.26 -11.75
CA ARG A 113 -18.09 -21.84 -12.15
C ARG A 113 -19.29 -21.48 -13.02
N LYS A 114 -20.16 -20.62 -12.52
CA LYS A 114 -21.37 -20.15 -13.21
C LYS A 114 -21.48 -18.63 -13.11
N ASN A 115 -21.82 -17.98 -14.23
CA ASN A 115 -21.90 -16.52 -14.35
C ASN A 115 -20.58 -15.80 -13.98
N GLY A 116 -19.43 -16.43 -14.27
CA GLY A 116 -18.12 -15.93 -13.88
C GLY A 116 -17.74 -16.22 -12.44
N MET A 117 -18.65 -16.73 -11.59
CA MET A 117 -18.36 -16.99 -10.18
C MET A 117 -18.16 -18.47 -9.85
N LEU A 118 -17.09 -18.80 -9.11
CA LEU A 118 -16.93 -20.10 -8.46
C LEU A 118 -17.88 -20.20 -7.27
N GLN A 119 -18.72 -21.23 -7.26
CA GLN A 119 -19.78 -21.38 -6.28
C GLN A 119 -20.07 -22.86 -5.99
N VAL A 120 -20.60 -23.12 -4.80
CA VAL A 120 -21.21 -24.40 -4.45
C VAL A 120 -22.72 -24.33 -4.71
N THR A 121 -23.24 -25.27 -5.50
CA THR A 121 -24.65 -25.35 -5.89
C THR A 121 -25.35 -26.57 -5.31
N GLY A 122 -26.68 -26.54 -5.27
CA GLY A 122 -27.50 -27.61 -4.70
C GLY A 122 -27.64 -27.57 -3.18
N VAL A 123 -27.25 -26.45 -2.55
CA VAL A 123 -27.35 -26.25 -1.09
C VAL A 123 -28.77 -25.78 -0.75
N ALA A 124 -29.45 -26.53 0.11
CA ALA A 124 -30.75 -26.16 0.65
C ALA A 124 -30.60 -25.39 1.97
N GLU A 125 -31.64 -24.67 2.41
CA GLU A 125 -31.62 -23.98 3.70
C GLU A 125 -31.35 -24.94 4.88
N SER A 126 -31.89 -26.16 4.81
CA SER A 126 -31.66 -27.21 5.81
C SER A 126 -30.19 -27.66 5.91
N ASP A 127 -29.37 -27.38 4.90
CA ASP A 127 -27.93 -27.68 4.91
C ASP A 127 -27.12 -26.59 5.63
N ILE A 128 -27.73 -25.46 5.99
CA ILE A 128 -27.04 -24.30 6.54
C ILE A 128 -27.46 -24.08 8.00
N THR A 129 -26.51 -24.28 8.91
CA THR A 129 -26.69 -24.02 10.34
C THR A 129 -25.98 -22.73 10.73
N LYS A 130 -26.73 -21.76 11.27
CA LYS A 130 -26.12 -20.60 11.94
C LYS A 130 -25.64 -21.01 13.34
N VAL A 131 -24.36 -20.76 13.61
CA VAL A 131 -23.70 -21.13 14.88
C VAL A 131 -23.74 -19.96 15.86
N SER A 132 -23.39 -18.76 15.40
CA SER A 132 -23.35 -17.54 16.21
C SER A 132 -23.51 -16.29 15.31
N SER A 133 -23.70 -15.13 15.93
CA SER A 133 -23.85 -13.83 15.25
C SER A 133 -22.87 -12.80 15.81
N GLY A 134 -22.55 -11.76 15.04
CA GLY A 134 -21.69 -10.65 15.48
C GLY A 134 -20.20 -11.00 15.60
N ASN A 135 -19.74 -12.02 14.86
CA ASN A 135 -18.35 -12.44 14.87
C ASN A 135 -17.48 -11.45 14.08
N THR A 136 -16.23 -11.28 14.52
CA THR A 136 -15.24 -10.49 13.80
C THR A 136 -14.92 -11.13 12.46
N ILE A 137 -15.01 -10.35 11.38
CA ILE A 137 -14.63 -10.79 10.04
C ILE A 137 -13.12 -10.66 9.88
N PRO A 138 -12.40 -11.70 9.42
CA PRO A 138 -10.98 -11.60 9.13
C PRO A 138 -10.71 -10.44 8.16
N THR A 139 -9.78 -9.57 8.56
CA THR A 139 -9.45 -8.37 7.78
C THR A 139 -8.66 -8.74 6.54
N ASN A 140 -9.09 -8.23 5.38
CA ASN A 140 -8.40 -8.41 4.10
C ASN A 140 -8.26 -7.05 3.41
N LYS A 141 -7.04 -6.51 3.39
CA LYS A 141 -6.67 -5.28 2.68
C LYS A 141 -6.01 -5.68 1.36
N ALA A 142 -6.47 -5.11 0.25
CA ALA A 142 -5.84 -5.32 -1.04
C ALA A 142 -5.87 -4.04 -1.86
N THR A 143 -4.89 -3.88 -2.74
CA THR A 143 -4.89 -2.82 -3.74
C THR A 143 -5.69 -3.24 -4.97
N THR A 144 -6.15 -2.27 -5.75
CA THR A 144 -6.80 -2.55 -7.04
C THR A 144 -5.91 -3.40 -7.95
N ALA A 145 -4.60 -3.12 -8.02
CA ALA A 145 -3.64 -3.91 -8.79
C ALA A 145 -3.54 -5.36 -8.33
N GLN A 146 -3.54 -5.62 -7.02
CA GLN A 146 -3.50 -6.98 -6.48
C GLN A 146 -4.76 -7.77 -6.88
N ILE A 147 -5.94 -7.14 -6.80
CA ILE A 147 -7.20 -7.75 -7.20
C ILE A 147 -7.23 -8.03 -8.71
N LEU A 148 -6.73 -7.11 -9.53
CA LEU A 148 -6.69 -7.26 -10.98
C LEU A 148 -5.68 -8.32 -11.44
N ALA A 149 -4.56 -8.48 -10.74
CA ALA A 149 -3.52 -9.46 -11.06
C ALA A 149 -3.95 -10.90 -10.73
N ASP A 150 -4.72 -11.09 -9.65
CA ASP A 150 -5.25 -12.39 -9.24
C ASP A 150 -6.71 -12.29 -8.75
N PRO A 151 -7.69 -12.14 -9.66
CA PRO A 151 -9.10 -11.97 -9.28
C PRO A 151 -9.67 -13.18 -8.52
N ALA A 152 -9.20 -14.39 -8.85
CA ALA A 152 -9.69 -15.63 -8.26
C ALA A 152 -9.33 -15.74 -6.77
N ARG A 153 -8.21 -15.14 -6.34
CA ARG A 153 -7.82 -15.08 -4.93
C ARG A 153 -8.80 -14.28 -4.06
N TYR A 154 -9.38 -13.21 -4.60
CA TYR A 154 -10.23 -12.29 -3.85
C TYR A 154 -11.73 -12.54 -4.04
N GLU A 155 -12.10 -13.35 -5.03
CA GLU A 155 -13.47 -13.73 -5.33
C GLU A 155 -14.28 -14.12 -4.07
N SER A 156 -15.51 -13.61 -3.99
CA SER A 156 -16.46 -13.78 -2.87
C SER A 156 -15.96 -13.30 -1.51
N SER A 157 -14.79 -12.67 -1.44
CA SER A 157 -14.18 -12.24 -0.18
C SER A 157 -14.47 -10.79 0.12
N GLN A 158 -14.60 -10.47 1.40
CA GLN A 158 -14.59 -9.08 1.83
C GLN A 158 -13.19 -8.52 1.59
N VAL A 159 -13.09 -7.34 0.99
CA VAL A 159 -11.85 -6.61 0.80
C VAL A 159 -12.06 -5.14 1.19
N THR A 160 -11.06 -4.54 1.83
CA THR A 160 -10.97 -3.09 2.02
C THR A 160 -9.90 -2.50 1.11
N ILE A 161 -10.29 -1.55 0.27
CA ILE A 161 -9.41 -0.76 -0.59
C ILE A 161 -9.28 0.63 0.02
N ALA A 162 -8.06 1.07 0.26
CA ALA A 162 -7.77 2.29 1.01
C ALA A 162 -7.64 3.53 0.11
N LYS A 163 -7.94 4.72 0.64
CA LYS A 163 -7.67 6.03 0.01
C LYS A 163 -8.23 6.16 -1.42
N VAL A 164 -9.39 5.57 -1.62
CA VAL A 164 -10.05 5.50 -2.91
C VAL A 164 -10.58 6.87 -3.32
N THR A 165 -10.37 7.24 -4.59
CA THR A 165 -11.15 8.26 -5.30
C THR A 165 -11.73 7.66 -6.56
N PHE A 166 -12.43 8.47 -7.36
CA PHE A 166 -12.97 8.07 -8.65
C PHE A 166 -12.07 8.52 -9.80
N ASN A 167 -11.93 7.68 -10.82
CA ASN A 167 -11.17 7.97 -12.03
C ASN A 167 -11.95 7.54 -13.29
N PRO A 168 -12.55 8.45 -14.07
CA PRO A 168 -12.47 9.91 -13.93
C PRO A 168 -13.22 10.41 -12.68
N PRO A 169 -12.95 11.66 -12.25
CA PRO A 169 -13.72 12.29 -11.17
C PRO A 169 -15.22 12.27 -11.46
N LEU A 170 -16.02 12.04 -10.42
CA LEU A 170 -17.48 12.05 -10.57
C LEU A 170 -17.99 13.46 -10.85
N ALA A 171 -19.02 13.55 -11.69
CA ALA A 171 -19.78 14.78 -11.83
C ALA A 171 -20.39 15.22 -10.49
N PRO A 172 -20.64 16.52 -10.25
CA PRO A 172 -21.22 17.02 -9.00
C PRO A 172 -22.55 16.36 -8.60
N THR A 173 -23.34 15.93 -9.59
CA THR A 173 -24.62 15.22 -9.44
C THR A 173 -24.49 13.70 -9.54
N GLY A 174 -23.26 13.17 -9.56
CA GLY A 174 -23.00 11.74 -9.66
C GLY A 174 -23.51 11.00 -8.43
N THR A 175 -24.12 9.83 -8.66
CA THR A 175 -24.63 8.93 -7.62
C THR A 175 -23.84 7.62 -7.60
N TYR A 176 -24.09 6.75 -6.62
CA TYR A 176 -23.52 5.40 -6.57
C TYR A 176 -23.97 4.49 -7.73
N SER A 177 -25.14 4.75 -8.32
CA SER A 177 -25.79 3.90 -9.33
C SER A 177 -24.90 3.57 -10.53
N GLY A 178 -24.92 2.28 -10.90
CA GLY A 178 -24.17 1.72 -12.01
C GLY A 178 -22.71 1.42 -11.67
N ASP A 179 -21.90 1.34 -12.72
CA ASP A 179 -20.46 1.10 -12.60
C ASP A 179 -19.74 2.44 -12.48
N LYS A 180 -18.86 2.53 -11.49
CA LYS A 180 -17.90 3.62 -11.31
C LYS A 180 -16.50 3.03 -11.23
N LEU A 181 -15.51 3.74 -11.76
CA LEU A 181 -14.12 3.34 -11.63
C LEU A 181 -13.54 4.01 -10.38
N ILE A 182 -13.05 3.18 -9.47
CA ILE A 182 -12.37 3.58 -8.24
C ILE A 182 -10.86 3.39 -8.38
N ASN A 183 -10.10 4.32 -7.82
CA ASN A 183 -8.65 4.39 -7.91
C ASN A 183 -8.01 4.59 -6.53
N ASP A 184 -7.11 3.69 -6.16
CA ASP A 184 -6.33 3.68 -4.92
C ASP A 184 -4.84 4.03 -5.14
N SER A 185 -4.51 4.63 -6.29
CA SER A 185 -3.16 4.89 -6.82
C SER A 185 -2.43 3.68 -7.45
N PHE A 186 -2.96 2.46 -7.33
CA PHE A 186 -2.33 1.26 -7.91
C PHE A 186 -2.98 0.81 -9.21
N GLY A 187 -4.20 1.28 -9.50
CA GLY A 187 -4.98 0.89 -10.67
C GLY A 187 -6.44 1.32 -10.53
N ASP A 188 -7.25 0.97 -11.51
CA ASP A 188 -8.69 1.25 -11.52
C ASP A 188 -9.48 -0.06 -11.39
N LEU A 189 -10.41 -0.12 -10.42
CA LEU A 189 -11.33 -1.23 -10.22
C LEU A 189 -12.77 -0.75 -10.39
N ILE A 190 -13.67 -1.60 -10.88
CA ILE A 190 -15.09 -1.28 -10.94
C ILE A 190 -15.68 -1.37 -9.53
N LEU A 191 -16.27 -0.27 -9.05
CA LEU A 191 -17.25 -0.25 -7.98
C LEU A 191 -18.64 -0.34 -8.63
N ARG A 192 -19.36 -1.43 -8.36
CA ARG A 192 -20.69 -1.67 -8.93
C ARG A 192 -21.77 -1.46 -7.89
N THR A 193 -22.76 -0.66 -8.28
CA THR A 193 -24.01 -0.50 -7.53
C THR A 193 -25.21 -0.80 -8.42
N ASP A 194 -26.00 -1.81 -8.06
CA ASP A 194 -27.26 -2.10 -8.74
C ASP A 194 -28.22 -0.92 -8.61
N ALA A 195 -28.94 -0.59 -9.69
CA ALA A 195 -29.89 0.54 -9.69
C ALA A 195 -31.03 0.37 -8.68
N GLY A 196 -31.32 -0.89 -8.28
CA GLY A 196 -32.29 -1.21 -7.23
C GLY A 196 -31.74 -1.13 -5.81
N ALA A 197 -30.45 -0.82 -5.62
CA ALA A 197 -29.87 -0.65 -4.30
C ALA A 197 -30.47 0.56 -3.59
N THR A 198 -30.73 0.41 -2.30
CA THR A 198 -31.33 1.46 -1.45
C THR A 198 -30.54 2.77 -1.42
N PHE A 199 -29.23 2.70 -1.66
CA PHE A 199 -28.32 3.84 -1.70
C PHE A 199 -27.86 4.21 -3.12
N ALA A 200 -28.45 3.64 -4.17
CA ALA A 200 -28.01 3.86 -5.55
C ALA A 200 -28.05 5.35 -5.96
N ASN A 201 -28.97 6.12 -5.38
CA ASN A 201 -29.12 7.56 -5.66
C ASN A 201 -28.33 8.46 -4.69
N ASP A 202 -27.64 7.89 -3.71
CA ASP A 202 -26.85 8.66 -2.76
C ASP A 202 -25.57 9.17 -3.43
N LYS A 203 -25.06 10.29 -2.94
CA LYS A 203 -23.80 10.88 -3.40
C LYS A 203 -22.61 10.06 -2.89
N PRO A 204 -21.67 9.65 -3.77
CA PRO A 204 -20.50 8.91 -3.33
C PRO A 204 -19.52 9.73 -2.51
N ASN A 205 -18.93 9.07 -1.51
CA ASN A 205 -17.81 9.60 -0.75
C ASN A 205 -16.54 9.65 -1.63
N VAL A 206 -16.17 10.84 -2.09
CA VAL A 206 -15.09 11.01 -3.07
C VAL A 206 -13.70 10.63 -2.56
N TYR A 207 -13.49 10.61 -1.23
CA TYR A 207 -12.25 10.16 -0.60
C TYR A 207 -12.58 9.31 0.63
N ALA A 208 -12.43 8.00 0.51
CA ALA A 208 -12.83 7.04 1.53
C ALA A 208 -12.04 5.72 1.45
N ASN A 209 -12.06 4.94 2.52
CA ASN A 209 -11.79 3.51 2.44
C ASN A 209 -13.08 2.80 2.05
N TYR A 210 -13.01 1.98 1.01
CA TYR A 210 -14.15 1.22 0.52
C TYR A 210 -13.98 -0.25 0.90
N THR A 211 -14.90 -0.76 1.72
CA THR A 211 -15.03 -2.17 2.04
C THR A 211 -16.16 -2.77 1.18
N GLY A 212 -16.05 -4.03 0.81
CA GLY A 212 -17.11 -4.71 0.07
C GLY A 212 -16.71 -6.11 -0.32
N VAL A 213 -17.54 -6.77 -1.10
CA VAL A 213 -17.24 -8.12 -1.58
C VAL A 213 -16.80 -8.06 -3.05
N ILE A 214 -15.71 -8.76 -3.37
CA ILE A 214 -15.24 -8.90 -4.75
C ILE A 214 -16.08 -9.95 -5.46
N VAL A 215 -16.72 -9.52 -6.54
CA VAL A 215 -17.54 -10.37 -7.40
C VAL A 215 -16.90 -10.44 -8.77
N LEU A 216 -16.90 -11.63 -9.36
CA LEU A 216 -16.40 -11.85 -10.71
C LEU A 216 -17.55 -11.96 -11.70
N THR A 217 -17.40 -11.31 -12.85
CA THR A 217 -18.25 -11.50 -14.03
C THR A 217 -17.40 -11.96 -15.20
N ALA A 218 -17.91 -12.86 -16.03
CA ALA A 218 -17.22 -13.22 -17.28
C ALA A 218 -17.61 -12.23 -18.38
N ASN A 219 -16.64 -11.74 -19.16
CA ASN A 219 -16.92 -11.05 -20.41
C ASN A 219 -17.27 -12.07 -21.52
N THR A 220 -17.54 -11.57 -22.73
CA THR A 220 -17.84 -12.39 -23.91
C THR A 220 -16.73 -13.38 -24.27
N ASP A 221 -15.48 -13.09 -23.92
CA ASP A 221 -14.32 -13.93 -24.18
C ASP A 221 -14.00 -14.89 -23.02
N GLY A 222 -14.85 -14.94 -21.99
CA GLY A 222 -14.65 -15.75 -20.79
C GLY A 222 -13.63 -15.19 -19.78
N LYS A 223 -13.04 -14.01 -20.04
CA LYS A 223 -12.16 -13.31 -19.10
C LYS A 223 -12.94 -12.87 -17.87
N LEU A 224 -12.42 -13.22 -16.69
CA LEU A 224 -12.97 -12.80 -15.42
C LEU A 224 -12.67 -11.33 -15.15
N ILE A 225 -13.72 -10.55 -14.90
CA ILE A 225 -13.66 -9.14 -14.54
C ILE A 225 -14.07 -9.00 -13.07
N PRO A 226 -13.14 -8.66 -12.16
CA PRO A 226 -13.49 -8.36 -10.80
C PRO A 226 -14.18 -6.99 -10.68
N HIS A 227 -15.13 -6.92 -9.77
CA HIS A 227 -15.71 -5.65 -9.32
C HIS A 227 -16.00 -5.73 -7.83
N LEU A 228 -15.81 -4.60 -7.15
CA LEU A 228 -16.19 -4.44 -5.75
C LEU A 228 -17.68 -4.09 -5.69
N ARG A 229 -18.42 -4.77 -4.81
CA ARG A 229 -19.77 -4.35 -4.43
C ARG A 229 -19.79 -4.01 -2.95
N MET A 230 -20.17 -2.77 -2.62
CA MET A 230 -20.47 -2.40 -1.25
C MET A 230 -21.78 -3.03 -0.80
N ARG A 231 -21.86 -3.39 0.47
CA ARG A 231 -23.08 -3.90 1.08
C ARG A 231 -24.00 -2.80 1.53
N THR A 232 -23.48 -1.70 2.04
CA THR A 232 -24.26 -0.53 2.46
C THR A 232 -23.41 0.72 2.30
N THR A 233 -23.92 1.91 2.64
CA THR A 233 -23.09 3.13 2.67
C THR A 233 -22.07 3.13 3.81
N ALA A 234 -22.26 2.31 4.85
CA ALA A 234 -21.30 2.17 5.96
C ALA A 234 -19.97 1.53 5.52
N ASP A 235 -19.97 0.84 4.39
CA ASP A 235 -18.78 0.29 3.76
C ASP A 235 -17.89 1.37 3.11
N ALA A 236 -18.37 2.60 2.94
CA ALA A 236 -17.58 3.74 2.50
C ALA A 236 -17.18 4.61 3.70
N LYS A 237 -16.07 4.25 4.36
CA LYS A 237 -15.54 5.01 5.49
C LYS A 237 -14.82 6.26 5.01
N VAL A 238 -15.49 7.41 5.15
CA VAL A 238 -14.96 8.73 4.76
C VAL A 238 -13.61 8.98 5.42
N LEU A 239 -12.68 9.51 4.63
CA LEU A 239 -11.40 10.00 5.10
C LEU A 239 -11.39 11.53 5.02
N THR A 240 -10.63 12.16 5.92
CA THR A 240 -10.28 13.56 5.78
C THR A 240 -9.37 13.71 4.57
N ALA A 241 -9.71 14.62 3.65
CA ALA A 241 -8.85 14.92 2.51
C ALA A 241 -7.46 15.38 3.01
N PRO A 242 -6.37 14.88 2.42
CA PRO A 242 -5.03 15.29 2.82
C PRO A 242 -4.81 16.77 2.49
N GLU A 243 -3.99 17.47 3.30
CA GLU A 243 -3.45 18.77 2.90
C GLU A 243 -2.61 18.55 1.63
N VAL A 244 -2.85 19.36 0.60
CA VAL A 244 -2.08 19.28 -0.64
C VAL A 244 -0.64 19.70 -0.33
N PRO A 245 0.36 18.80 -0.42
CA PRO A 245 1.74 19.15 -0.17
C PRO A 245 2.16 20.22 -1.18
N PRO A 246 2.88 21.27 -0.77
CA PRO A 246 3.31 22.38 -1.63
C PRO A 246 4.26 21.94 -2.75
N PHE A 247 4.98 20.84 -2.51
CA PHE A 247 5.89 20.17 -3.43
C PHE A 247 6.09 18.73 -2.94
N VAL A 248 6.53 17.87 -3.84
CA VAL A 248 6.73 16.43 -3.58
C VAL A 248 8.16 16.00 -3.92
N ILE A 249 8.62 14.92 -3.29
CA ILE A 249 9.94 14.31 -3.55
C ILE A 249 9.86 13.51 -4.86
N THR A 250 10.71 13.87 -5.83
CA THR A 250 10.69 13.27 -7.18
C THR A 250 11.97 12.54 -7.55
N GLY A 251 13.06 12.77 -6.82
CA GLY A 251 14.25 11.96 -6.97
C GLY A 251 15.39 12.36 -6.05
N ILE A 252 16.44 11.56 -6.04
CA ILE A 252 17.65 11.81 -5.26
C ILE A 252 18.91 11.31 -5.96
N CYS A 253 20.04 11.95 -5.67
CA CYS A 253 21.37 11.42 -5.88
C CYS A 253 22.00 11.21 -4.50
N ALA A 254 22.07 9.95 -4.06
CA ALA A 254 22.49 9.55 -2.70
C ALA A 254 23.88 8.88 -2.66
N ASP A 255 24.36 8.43 -3.82
CA ASP A 255 25.62 7.70 -3.98
C ASP A 255 26.21 8.08 -5.35
N PRO A 256 26.53 9.38 -5.54
CA PRO A 256 27.20 9.88 -6.73
C PRO A 256 28.53 9.17 -6.94
N LYS A 257 28.95 9.02 -8.20
CA LYS A 257 30.21 8.35 -8.50
C LYS A 257 31.40 9.06 -7.85
N GLY A 258 32.18 8.30 -7.08
CA GLY A 258 33.37 8.71 -6.37
C GLY A 258 33.09 9.09 -4.91
N SER A 259 32.86 10.38 -4.66
CA SER A 259 32.73 10.91 -3.31
C SER A 259 31.34 11.49 -3.09
N ASP A 260 30.76 11.17 -1.93
CA ASP A 260 29.50 11.76 -1.47
C ASP A 260 29.67 13.17 -0.92
N VAL A 261 30.91 13.62 -0.64
CA VAL A 261 31.20 14.86 0.09
C VAL A 261 30.69 16.09 -0.67
N ASN A 262 29.56 16.64 -0.20
CA ASN A 262 28.84 17.76 -0.82
C ASN A 262 28.35 17.53 -2.27
N TYR A 263 28.20 16.28 -2.69
CA TYR A 263 27.70 15.91 -4.03
C TYR A 263 26.27 15.34 -4.03
N GLU A 264 25.72 14.96 -2.88
CA GLU A 264 24.34 14.46 -2.81
C GLU A 264 23.32 15.60 -2.94
N TYR A 265 22.18 15.29 -3.55
CA TYR A 265 21.08 16.22 -3.69
C TYR A 265 19.73 15.51 -3.82
N ILE A 266 18.68 16.28 -3.52
CA ILE A 266 17.29 15.86 -3.56
C ILE A 266 16.58 16.75 -4.56
N GLN A 267 15.84 16.12 -5.47
CA GLN A 267 14.98 16.78 -6.45
C GLN A 267 13.53 16.78 -5.94
N PHE A 268 12.90 17.93 -6.08
CA PHE A 268 11.49 18.15 -5.78
C PHE A 268 10.76 18.70 -6.99
N ARG A 269 9.44 18.56 -6.98
CA ARG A 269 8.56 19.20 -7.97
C ARG A 269 7.43 19.94 -7.27
N ALA A 270 7.25 21.22 -7.61
CA ALA A 270 6.25 22.06 -6.98
C ALA A 270 4.82 21.71 -7.43
N THR A 271 3.88 21.66 -6.49
CA THR A 271 2.44 21.45 -6.79
C THR A 271 1.68 22.77 -6.94
N ARG A 272 2.29 23.87 -6.49
CA ARG A 272 1.79 25.24 -6.59
C ARG A 272 2.95 26.23 -6.54
N ASN A 273 2.64 27.51 -6.73
CA ASN A 273 3.63 28.56 -6.54
C ASN A 273 3.99 28.69 -5.05
N ILE A 274 5.27 28.94 -4.77
CA ILE A 274 5.81 29.09 -3.41
C ILE A 274 6.79 30.25 -3.39
N ASN A 275 6.70 31.07 -2.35
CA ASN A 275 7.75 31.98 -1.95
C ASN A 275 8.29 31.54 -0.58
N PHE A 276 9.50 31.00 -0.57
CA PHE A 276 10.11 30.43 0.63
C PHE A 276 10.50 31.48 1.67
N ALA A 277 10.47 32.78 1.33
CA ALA A 277 10.69 33.86 2.30
C ALA A 277 9.46 34.15 3.16
N THR A 278 8.26 33.85 2.64
CA THR A 278 6.99 34.01 3.37
C THR A 278 6.45 32.69 3.89
N GLU A 279 6.85 31.60 3.25
CA GLU A 279 6.39 30.25 3.55
C GLU A 279 7.59 29.31 3.64
N ASN A 280 8.18 29.24 4.82
CA ASN A 280 9.41 28.50 5.02
C ASN A 280 9.14 27.00 5.09
N TYR A 281 10.13 26.22 4.65
CA TYR A 281 10.11 24.76 4.71
C TYR A 281 11.46 24.24 5.20
N SER A 282 11.52 22.95 5.53
CA SER A 282 12.78 22.26 5.75
C SER A 282 12.74 20.86 5.19
N VAL A 283 13.91 20.36 4.79
CA VAL A 283 14.12 18.95 4.47
C VAL A 283 15.00 18.33 5.55
N VAL A 284 14.64 17.14 6.00
CA VAL A 284 15.46 16.34 6.91
C VAL A 284 15.80 15.03 6.21
N THR A 285 17.09 14.71 6.15
CA THR A 285 17.57 13.39 5.73
C THR A 285 17.89 12.53 6.95
N THR A 286 17.89 11.21 6.77
CA THR A 286 18.37 10.28 7.80
C THR A 286 19.41 9.34 7.24
N ASN A 287 20.47 9.11 8.00
CA ASN A 287 21.42 8.03 7.79
C ASN A 287 21.38 7.09 9.01
N ASN A 288 20.87 5.88 8.82
CA ASN A 288 20.77 4.90 9.90
C ASN A 288 21.89 3.85 9.86
N ALA A 289 22.92 4.03 9.03
CA ALA A 289 24.10 3.18 9.05
C ALA A 289 24.91 3.42 10.34
N GLY A 290 25.29 2.34 11.02
CA GLY A 290 26.13 2.39 12.22
C GLY A 290 25.53 3.11 13.45
N SER A 291 24.28 3.56 13.38
CA SER A 291 23.62 4.25 14.50
C SER A 291 22.90 3.23 15.42
N PRO A 292 23.31 3.10 16.69
CA PRO A 292 22.65 2.17 17.62
C PRO A 292 21.28 2.72 18.08
N GLY A 293 20.38 1.82 18.47
CA GLY A 293 19.07 2.15 19.04
C GLY A 293 18.06 2.72 18.06
N THR A 294 16.80 2.85 18.49
CA THR A 294 15.75 3.49 17.69
C THR A 294 15.77 5.00 17.91
N PRO A 295 15.41 5.85 16.91
CA PRO A 295 15.49 7.31 17.04
C PRO A 295 14.39 7.82 17.98
N PRO A 296 14.71 8.23 19.22
CA PRO A 296 13.68 8.53 20.22
C PRO A 296 12.94 9.83 19.93
N TYR A 297 13.50 10.72 19.10
CA TYR A 297 12.87 11.97 18.65
C TYR A 297 12.56 11.96 17.16
N GLY A 298 12.61 10.79 16.52
CA GLY A 298 12.38 10.62 15.08
C GLY A 298 13.26 11.55 14.25
N TRP A 299 12.63 12.37 13.41
CA TRP A 299 13.30 13.35 12.56
C TRP A 299 14.03 14.45 13.34
N GLY A 300 13.67 14.68 14.61
CA GLY A 300 14.30 15.63 15.51
C GLY A 300 15.57 15.13 16.21
N THR A 301 16.11 13.95 15.84
CA THR A 301 17.16 13.29 16.64
C THR A 301 18.54 13.99 16.59
N GLY A 302 18.93 14.54 15.44
CA GLY A 302 20.23 15.18 15.23
C GLY A 302 21.42 14.22 15.25
N GLY A 303 22.60 14.75 15.55
CA GLY A 303 23.85 14.01 15.57
C GLY A 303 24.19 13.35 14.23
N ALA A 304 24.75 12.15 14.26
CA ALA A 304 25.09 11.39 13.04
C ALA A 304 23.86 10.82 12.30
N ARG A 305 22.65 10.93 12.88
CA ARG A 305 21.47 10.21 12.39
C ARG A 305 20.58 11.02 11.46
N THR A 306 20.32 12.29 11.78
CA THR A 306 19.44 13.14 10.97
C THR A 306 20.07 14.48 10.67
N TYR A 307 19.93 14.96 9.44
CA TYR A 307 20.53 16.21 8.98
C TYR A 307 19.45 17.11 8.36
N LYS A 308 19.30 18.33 8.87
CA LYS A 308 18.27 19.27 8.40
C LYS A 308 18.84 20.43 7.59
N ILE A 309 18.16 20.77 6.49
CA ILE A 309 18.43 21.93 5.66
C ILE A 309 17.15 22.77 5.54
N ASN A 310 17.21 24.04 5.96
CA ASN A 310 16.10 24.99 5.88
C ASN A 310 16.00 25.64 4.50
N MET A 311 14.77 25.88 4.05
CA MET A 311 14.40 26.61 2.84
C MET A 311 13.62 27.86 3.25
N THR A 312 14.29 29.02 3.23
CA THR A 312 13.76 30.30 3.76
C THR A 312 13.84 31.46 2.77
N SER A 313 14.16 31.18 1.50
CA SER A 313 14.31 32.19 0.46
C SER A 313 14.17 31.56 -0.93
N GLY A 314 13.86 32.38 -1.93
CA GLY A 314 13.66 31.93 -3.31
C GLY A 314 12.19 31.60 -3.61
N THR A 315 11.92 31.30 -4.87
CA THR A 315 10.57 31.04 -5.37
C THR A 315 10.57 29.91 -6.37
N VAL A 316 9.46 29.18 -6.44
CA VAL A 316 9.15 28.20 -7.49
C VAL A 316 7.72 28.37 -7.99
N VAL A 317 7.47 27.97 -9.23
CA VAL A 317 6.12 27.93 -9.81
C VAL A 317 5.60 26.49 -9.91
N LYS A 318 4.28 26.30 -9.99
CA LYS A 318 3.65 24.96 -10.15
C LYS A 318 4.32 24.18 -11.30
N GLY A 319 4.71 22.94 -11.01
CA GLY A 319 5.32 22.01 -11.95
C GLY A 319 6.83 22.17 -12.14
N GLU A 320 7.45 23.22 -11.59
CA GLU A 320 8.89 23.47 -11.67
C GLU A 320 9.67 22.49 -10.80
N TYR A 321 10.79 21.98 -11.32
CA TYR A 321 11.76 21.23 -10.54
C TYR A 321 12.64 22.16 -9.72
N PHE A 322 13.03 21.71 -8.54
CA PHE A 322 14.05 22.39 -7.75
C PHE A 322 14.81 21.44 -6.84
N TYR A 323 15.94 21.92 -6.34
CA TYR A 323 16.95 21.11 -5.68
C TYR A 323 17.35 21.64 -4.32
N VAL A 324 17.63 20.71 -3.41
CA VAL A 324 18.32 20.94 -2.13
C VAL A 324 19.41 19.90 -1.94
N GLY A 325 20.60 20.30 -1.51
CA GLY A 325 21.71 19.37 -1.34
C GLY A 325 23.06 20.04 -1.10
N GLY A 326 24.13 19.34 -1.48
CA GLY A 326 25.51 19.78 -1.30
C GLY A 326 25.91 20.99 -2.15
N THR A 327 27.00 21.64 -1.77
CA THR A 327 27.51 22.85 -2.43
C THR A 327 28.10 22.62 -3.81
N GLN A 328 28.47 21.40 -4.17
CA GLN A 328 29.20 21.14 -5.41
C GLN A 328 28.32 21.28 -6.65
N LYS A 329 27.02 20.97 -6.53
CA LYS A 329 26.01 21.13 -7.59
C LYS A 329 26.45 20.54 -8.93
N THR A 330 26.99 19.33 -8.92
CA THR A 330 27.29 18.56 -10.13
C THR A 330 26.31 17.40 -10.27
N ILE A 331 26.14 16.90 -11.49
CA ILE A 331 25.14 15.87 -11.80
C ILE A 331 25.47 14.53 -11.13
N ASN A 332 26.74 14.14 -11.11
CA ASN A 332 27.21 12.81 -10.68
C ASN A 332 28.64 12.86 -10.12
N GLY A 333 28.81 13.48 -8.95
CA GLY A 333 30.09 13.49 -8.24
C GLY A 333 31.14 14.42 -8.85
N SER A 334 32.39 14.25 -8.40
CA SER A 334 33.51 15.13 -8.74
C SER A 334 33.84 15.14 -10.24
N GLY A 335 34.01 16.34 -10.80
CA GLY A 335 34.38 16.52 -12.21
C GLY A 335 33.27 16.24 -13.23
N SER A 336 32.04 15.98 -12.77
CA SER A 336 30.88 15.82 -13.65
C SER A 336 30.22 17.16 -14.02
N THR A 337 29.32 17.14 -15.00
CA THR A 337 28.55 18.30 -15.47
C THR A 337 28.00 19.13 -14.31
N SER A 338 28.29 20.43 -14.31
CA SER A 338 27.68 21.36 -13.36
C SER A 338 26.20 21.52 -13.65
N ILE A 339 25.39 21.43 -12.61
CA ILE A 339 23.95 21.71 -12.61
C ILE A 339 23.63 22.95 -11.76
N ALA A 340 24.62 23.83 -11.55
CA ALA A 340 24.45 25.05 -10.78
C ALA A 340 23.45 26.04 -11.39
N SER A 341 23.17 25.93 -12.70
CA SER A 341 22.14 26.68 -13.42
C SER A 341 20.71 26.17 -13.19
N ALA A 342 20.54 24.97 -12.62
CA ALA A 342 19.23 24.46 -12.22
C ALA A 342 18.65 25.28 -11.05
N LYS A 343 17.38 25.05 -10.71
CA LYS A 343 16.74 25.76 -9.61
C LYS A 343 17.18 25.20 -8.26
N TRP A 344 18.17 25.83 -7.63
CA TRP A 344 18.59 25.49 -6.26
C TRP A 344 17.91 26.41 -5.25
N ILE A 345 17.01 25.87 -4.42
CA ILE A 345 16.44 26.63 -3.30
C ILE A 345 17.41 26.70 -2.14
N ARG A 346 18.20 25.64 -1.94
CA ARG A 346 19.28 25.65 -0.95
C ARG A 346 20.40 24.70 -1.34
N SER A 347 21.63 25.20 -1.32
CA SER A 347 22.83 24.36 -1.22
C SER A 347 23.47 24.56 0.15
N TYR A 348 23.97 23.49 0.76
CA TYR A 348 24.48 23.49 2.11
C TYR A 348 25.79 22.70 2.18
N ASP A 349 26.80 23.24 2.86
CA ASP A 349 28.09 22.56 3.07
C ASP A 349 27.94 21.58 4.23
N TYR A 350 27.35 20.41 3.97
CA TYR A 350 27.10 19.44 5.01
C TYR A 350 28.36 18.74 5.51
N ASN A 351 29.47 18.88 4.80
CA ASN A 351 30.76 18.37 5.24
C ASN A 351 31.50 19.31 6.20
N GLY A 352 31.41 20.61 5.96
CA GLY A 352 32.03 21.63 6.80
C GLY A 352 31.17 22.08 7.97
N LEU A 353 29.84 22.01 7.84
CA LEU A 353 28.89 22.60 8.77
C LEU A 353 27.97 21.56 9.40
N ASP A 354 27.63 21.78 10.66
CA ASP A 354 26.49 21.11 11.28
C ASP A 354 25.19 21.59 10.61
N SER A 355 24.15 20.78 10.68
CA SER A 355 22.86 21.07 10.06
C SER A 355 22.15 22.23 10.76
N ASP A 356 21.11 22.76 10.11
CA ASP A 356 20.18 23.67 10.79
C ASP A 356 19.59 23.01 12.06
N ILE A 357 19.35 23.80 13.11
CA ILE A 357 18.95 23.33 14.45
C ILE A 357 17.69 22.47 14.41
N LEU A 358 17.74 21.24 14.90
CA LEU A 358 16.54 20.43 15.17
C LEU A 358 15.96 20.82 16.54
N ASN A 359 14.63 20.77 16.68
CA ASN A 359 13.93 21.10 17.93
C ASN A 359 13.51 19.80 18.65
N GLY A 360 14.41 18.83 18.70
CA GLY A 360 14.21 17.54 19.38
C GLY A 360 14.71 17.55 20.83
N ALA A 361 15.32 16.43 21.27
CA ALA A 361 15.90 16.25 22.62
C ALA A 361 16.85 17.37 23.05
N THR A 362 17.65 17.78 22.08
CA THR A 362 18.68 18.80 22.18
C THR A 362 18.34 19.83 21.12
N ALA A 363 18.53 21.11 21.43
CA ALA A 363 18.46 22.19 20.44
C ALA A 363 19.68 22.16 19.49
N ALA A 364 20.16 20.97 19.13
CA ALA A 364 21.35 20.74 18.31
C ALA A 364 20.93 20.19 16.93
N GLY A 365 21.72 20.52 15.91
CA GLY A 365 21.54 19.98 14.55
C GLY A 365 22.10 18.56 14.40
N GLY A 366 22.02 18.06 13.16
CA GLY A 366 22.86 16.98 12.69
C GLY A 366 24.32 17.40 12.65
N THR A 367 25.23 16.50 13.04
CA THR A 367 26.67 16.76 12.95
C THR A 367 27.08 16.76 11.48
N LYS A 368 28.02 17.62 11.11
CA LYS A 368 28.66 17.61 9.78
C LYS A 368 29.09 16.18 9.39
N THR A 369 28.90 15.86 8.12
CA THR A 369 28.94 14.48 7.63
C THR A 369 29.59 14.38 6.25
N GLY A 370 30.11 13.19 5.91
CA GLY A 370 30.56 12.88 4.56
C GLY A 370 29.40 12.60 3.60
N ASN A 371 28.26 12.18 4.15
CA ASN A 371 27.06 11.83 3.38
C ASN A 371 25.75 12.07 4.18
N LEU A 372 24.71 12.50 3.48
CA LEU A 372 23.36 12.77 3.97
C LEU A 372 22.51 11.50 4.05
N LEU A 373 22.74 10.55 3.14
CA LEU A 373 21.94 9.33 2.97
C LEU A 373 22.84 8.09 3.05
N ALA A 374 22.31 6.99 3.59
CA ALA A 374 23.06 5.75 3.72
C ALA A 374 23.38 5.12 2.34
N ASN A 375 24.64 4.74 2.13
CA ASN A 375 25.18 4.09 0.93
C ASN A 375 25.44 2.57 1.14
N SER A 376 24.69 1.94 2.05
CA SER A 376 24.99 0.59 2.54
C SER A 376 23.79 -0.36 2.58
N GLY A 377 22.66 0.02 1.96
CA GLY A 377 21.37 -0.70 2.10
C GLY A 377 20.68 -0.57 3.47
N ASN A 378 21.31 0.09 4.45
CA ASN A 378 20.63 0.56 5.65
C ASN A 378 19.57 1.60 5.29
N ALA A 379 18.54 1.72 6.12
CA ALA A 379 17.47 2.66 5.85
C ALA A 379 18.01 4.09 5.82
N SER A 380 17.67 4.81 4.76
CA SER A 380 17.80 6.26 4.67
C SER A 380 16.44 6.86 4.32
N GLY A 381 16.22 8.08 4.73
CA GLY A 381 14.91 8.72 4.63
C GLY A 381 15.06 10.17 4.21
N VAL A 382 14.09 10.66 3.46
CA VAL A 382 13.92 12.07 3.14
C VAL A 382 12.52 12.47 3.54
N ALA A 383 12.40 13.49 4.37
CA ALA A 383 11.12 14.07 4.76
C ALA A 383 11.14 15.59 4.62
N ILE A 384 10.02 16.13 4.15
CA ILE A 384 9.80 17.57 4.03
C ILE A 384 8.89 18.00 5.17
N PHE A 385 9.18 19.15 5.80
CA PHE A 385 8.38 19.73 6.86
C PHE A 385 7.98 21.16 6.54
N LYS A 386 6.74 21.52 6.91
CA LYS A 386 6.27 22.90 6.92
C LYS A 386 6.98 23.66 8.04
N GLY A 387 7.58 24.79 7.71
CA GLY A 387 8.38 25.58 8.63
C GLY A 387 9.77 24.99 8.90
N ILE A 388 10.46 25.64 9.85
CA ILE A 388 11.84 25.32 10.24
C ILE A 388 11.92 24.66 11.62
N VAL A 389 10.79 24.45 12.30
CA VAL A 389 10.74 23.78 13.61
C VAL A 389 10.34 22.34 13.39
N VAL A 390 11.27 21.41 13.64
CA VAL A 390 11.04 19.96 13.53
C VAL A 390 11.35 19.32 14.87
N ASN A 391 10.34 18.68 15.46
CA ASN A 391 10.39 17.99 16.74
C ASN A 391 9.74 16.60 16.64
N ILE A 392 9.66 15.88 17.76
CA ILE A 392 9.11 14.51 17.82
C ILE A 392 7.66 14.39 17.34
N ASN A 393 6.88 15.48 17.38
CA ASN A 393 5.47 15.51 17.00
C ASN A 393 5.24 16.05 15.57
N THR A 394 6.30 16.51 14.90
CA THR A 394 6.15 17.13 13.58
C THR A 394 5.89 16.04 12.53
N VAL A 395 4.79 16.19 11.78
CA VAL A 395 4.41 15.29 10.68
C VAL A 395 4.97 15.88 9.37
N PRO A 396 5.61 15.06 8.52
CA PRO A 396 6.09 15.55 7.23
C PRO A 396 4.96 15.88 6.26
N VAL A 397 5.20 16.74 5.28
CA VAL A 397 4.26 16.97 4.17
C VAL A 397 4.41 15.93 3.07
N ASP A 398 5.62 15.40 2.89
CA ASP A 398 5.90 14.23 2.05
C ASP A 398 7.17 13.54 2.58
N VAL A 399 7.24 12.22 2.41
CA VAL A 399 8.27 11.37 3.00
C VAL A 399 8.48 10.11 2.17
N ILE A 400 9.75 9.71 2.04
CA ILE A 400 10.15 8.43 1.44
C ILE A 400 11.25 7.78 2.28
N PHE A 401 11.36 6.46 2.18
CA PHE A 401 12.48 5.69 2.70
C PHE A 401 13.11 4.83 1.62
N ILE A 402 14.43 4.67 1.71
CA ILE A 402 15.23 3.75 0.91
C ILE A 402 15.88 2.75 1.84
N GLY A 403 15.81 1.48 1.47
CA GLY A 403 16.30 0.40 2.31
C GLY A 403 15.46 0.19 3.57
N THR A 404 15.73 -0.91 4.26
CA THR A 404 14.99 -1.33 5.46
C THR A 404 15.91 -1.69 6.63
N GLY A 405 17.23 -1.66 6.43
CA GLY A 405 18.22 -2.03 7.44
C GLY A 405 18.34 -1.00 8.57
N GLY A 406 18.92 -1.43 9.70
CA GLY A 406 19.14 -0.60 10.88
C GLY A 406 18.00 -0.65 11.91
N THR A 407 18.23 -0.01 13.05
CA THR A 407 17.24 0.10 14.13
C THR A 407 16.51 1.44 14.01
N ILE A 408 15.31 1.40 13.43
CA ILE A 408 14.58 2.60 13.01
C ILE A 408 13.16 2.73 13.59
N TYR A 409 12.65 1.68 14.22
CA TYR A 409 11.34 1.66 14.84
C TYR A 409 11.30 0.74 16.07
N SER A 410 10.65 1.20 17.12
CA SER A 410 10.26 0.43 18.31
C SER A 410 8.78 0.68 18.57
N ALA A 411 8.01 -0.39 18.82
CA ALA A 411 6.61 -0.28 19.22
C ALA A 411 6.42 0.29 20.64
N GLY A 412 7.50 0.42 21.42
CA GLY A 412 7.49 1.05 22.74
C GLY A 412 7.16 0.11 23.90
N PRO A 413 6.71 0.66 25.06
CA PRO A 413 6.27 2.05 25.29
C PRO A 413 7.38 3.04 25.78
N PRO A 414 7.41 4.31 25.29
CA PRO A 414 6.63 4.86 24.19
C PRO A 414 7.17 4.39 22.83
N ALA A 415 6.31 4.37 21.80
CA ALA A 415 6.76 4.09 20.45
C ALA A 415 7.78 5.13 19.98
N ALA A 416 8.79 4.68 19.26
CA ALA A 416 9.89 5.52 18.77
C ALA A 416 10.22 5.19 17.32
N GLY A 417 10.47 6.22 16.52
CA GLY A 417 10.71 6.05 15.09
C GLY A 417 10.51 7.34 14.32
N TYR A 418 10.59 7.23 12.99
CA TYR A 418 10.31 8.36 12.10
C TYR A 418 8.83 8.45 11.79
N ARG A 419 8.23 9.61 12.10
CA ARG A 419 6.83 9.88 11.73
C ARG A 419 6.65 9.88 10.22
N ILE A 420 5.49 9.41 9.76
CA ILE A 420 5.08 9.47 8.36
C ILE A 420 3.87 10.38 8.17
N THR A 421 3.60 10.69 6.91
CA THR A 421 2.33 11.29 6.47
C THR A 421 1.56 10.30 5.63
N THR A 422 0.24 10.50 5.52
CA THR A 422 -0.57 9.69 4.61
C THR A 422 -0.22 10.08 3.18
N SER A 423 0.39 9.15 2.45
CA SER A 423 0.86 9.33 1.07
C SER A 423 0.45 8.14 0.21
N ASP A 424 1.02 7.98 -0.98
CA ASP A 424 0.91 6.76 -1.77
C ASP A 424 1.53 5.52 -1.09
N LEU A 425 2.59 5.71 -0.30
CA LEU A 425 3.36 4.61 0.29
C LEU A 425 2.97 4.29 1.73
N TYR A 426 2.43 5.27 2.45
CA TYR A 426 2.21 5.20 3.90
C TYR A 426 0.81 5.66 4.32
N ASP A 427 0.37 5.21 5.49
CA ASP A 427 -0.93 5.46 6.09
C ASP A 427 -0.75 5.79 7.59
N GLN A 428 -1.20 6.95 8.07
CA GLN A 428 -1.10 7.29 9.52
C GLN A 428 -2.04 6.48 10.42
N SER A 429 -3.09 5.91 9.83
CA SER A 429 -4.01 5.00 10.50
C SER A 429 -4.18 3.75 9.64
N ASP A 430 -4.26 2.59 10.27
CA ASP A 430 -4.48 1.33 9.59
C ASP A 430 -5.81 1.40 8.81
N PRO A 431 -5.81 1.23 7.48
CA PRO A 431 -7.02 1.47 6.70
C PRO A 431 -8.18 0.53 7.01
N SER A 432 -7.90 -0.64 7.58
CA SER A 432 -8.91 -1.65 7.88
C SER A 432 -9.48 -1.50 9.29
N THR A 433 -8.63 -1.21 10.28
CA THR A 433 -9.02 -1.15 11.70
C THR A 433 -9.19 0.28 12.20
N GLY A 434 -8.56 1.26 11.55
CA GLY A 434 -8.48 2.65 12.01
C GLY A 434 -7.47 2.88 13.13
N ALA A 435 -6.71 1.87 13.54
CA ALA A 435 -5.71 2.01 14.61
C ALA A 435 -4.56 2.95 14.18
N PRO A 436 -4.04 3.82 15.06
CA PRO A 436 -2.88 4.65 14.74
C PRO A 436 -1.64 3.82 14.40
N GLN A 437 -0.90 4.22 13.37
CA GLN A 437 0.37 3.63 12.94
C GLN A 437 1.29 4.73 12.37
N GLU A 438 1.57 5.73 13.20
CA GLU A 438 2.13 7.02 12.76
C GLU A 438 3.61 6.99 12.34
N PHE A 439 4.27 5.84 12.43
CA PHE A 439 5.70 5.68 12.19
C PHE A 439 5.99 4.78 10.99
N TYR A 440 7.09 5.06 10.30
CA TYR A 440 7.65 4.12 9.34
C TYR A 440 8.01 2.81 10.06
N ARG A 441 7.69 1.67 9.44
CA ARG A 441 7.77 0.31 9.98
C ARG A 441 6.77 -0.02 11.11
N ALA A 442 5.86 0.88 11.46
CA ALA A 442 4.72 0.55 12.31
C ALA A 442 3.59 -0.09 11.49
N GLY A 443 3.00 -1.17 12.00
CA GLY A 443 1.84 -1.82 11.38
C GLY A 443 2.08 -2.18 9.92
N THR A 444 1.32 -1.56 9.03
CA THR A 444 1.34 -1.79 7.58
C THR A 444 2.31 -0.88 6.82
N ASN A 445 2.98 0.07 7.47
CA ASN A 445 3.92 1.02 6.86
C ASN A 445 5.30 0.41 6.59
N LEU A 446 5.34 -0.66 5.79
CA LEU A 446 6.55 -1.46 5.55
C LEU A 446 7.27 -1.12 4.23
N ASN A 447 6.68 -0.27 3.38
CA ASN A 447 7.19 0.05 2.05
C ASN A 447 8.48 0.88 2.10
N ALA A 448 9.45 0.52 1.27
CA ALA A 448 10.67 1.27 1.04
C ALA A 448 11.11 1.10 -0.42
N PHE A 449 11.75 2.11 -0.98
CA PHE A 449 12.47 1.93 -2.24
C PHE A 449 13.75 1.11 -2.01
N PRO A 450 14.16 0.26 -2.95
CA PRO A 450 15.41 -0.46 -2.80
C PRO A 450 16.61 0.50 -2.92
N TYR A 451 17.69 0.17 -2.22
CA TYR A 451 18.98 0.77 -2.52
C TYR A 451 19.49 0.18 -3.85
N LEU A 452 19.95 1.05 -4.77
CA LEU A 452 20.39 0.62 -6.08
C LEU A 452 21.82 0.08 -6.03
N THR A 453 22.05 -1.02 -6.74
CA THR A 453 23.36 -1.69 -6.82
C THR A 453 23.84 -1.78 -8.28
N PRO A 454 25.16 -1.78 -8.54
CA PRO A 454 26.24 -1.66 -7.56
C PRO A 454 26.30 -0.27 -6.93
N GLY A 455 26.75 -0.19 -5.67
CA GLY A 455 27.02 1.10 -5.02
C GLY A 455 28.13 1.86 -5.75
N ASP A 456 28.22 3.17 -5.53
CA ASP A 456 29.18 4.08 -6.19
C ASP A 456 29.03 4.15 -7.74
N ALA A 457 27.97 3.59 -8.30
CA ALA A 457 27.73 3.62 -9.74
C ALA A 457 27.30 5.00 -10.26
N GLY A 458 26.82 5.89 -9.37
CA GLY A 458 26.31 7.20 -9.74
C GLY A 458 24.87 7.16 -10.29
N PHE A 459 23.98 6.44 -9.61
CA PHE A 459 22.57 6.43 -9.96
C PHE A 459 21.86 7.67 -9.44
N PHE A 460 21.04 8.29 -10.30
CA PHE A 460 19.92 9.12 -9.86
C PHE A 460 18.70 8.23 -9.67
N GLN A 461 18.14 8.24 -8.47
CA GLN A 461 16.93 7.51 -8.15
C GLN A 461 15.73 8.41 -8.44
N ALA A 462 15.06 8.19 -9.57
CA ALA A 462 13.84 8.90 -9.92
C ALA A 462 12.62 8.20 -9.30
N PHE A 463 11.69 8.97 -8.73
CA PHE A 463 10.44 8.48 -8.14
C PHE A 463 9.25 8.89 -9.00
N GLY A 464 9.09 8.20 -10.14
CA GLY A 464 8.03 8.45 -11.09
C GLY A 464 6.66 8.07 -10.54
N GLY A 465 5.62 8.84 -10.87
CA GLY A 465 4.26 8.70 -10.34
C GLY A 465 3.40 9.83 -10.88
N ALA A 466 2.13 9.92 -10.46
CA ALA A 466 1.26 11.03 -10.84
C ALA A 466 0.57 11.59 -9.60
N PHE A 467 0.79 12.87 -9.34
CA PHE A 467 0.20 13.61 -8.23
C PHE A 467 -0.88 14.56 -8.74
N ASP A 468 -2.11 14.40 -8.26
CA ASP A 468 -3.25 15.26 -8.60
C ASP A 468 -3.41 16.34 -7.54
N THR A 469 -3.22 17.59 -7.96
CA THR A 469 -3.27 18.76 -7.08
C THR A 469 -4.67 19.15 -6.63
N ASN A 470 -5.71 18.72 -7.35
CA ASN A 470 -7.10 18.93 -6.94
C ASN A 470 -7.54 17.90 -5.90
N LEU A 471 -7.10 16.65 -6.04
CA LEU A 471 -7.38 15.58 -5.09
C LEU A 471 -6.43 15.59 -3.87
N GLY A 472 -5.30 16.29 -3.98
CA GLY A 472 -4.27 16.29 -2.94
C GLY A 472 -3.59 14.94 -2.75
N LYS A 473 -3.63 14.07 -3.76
CA LYS A 473 -3.14 12.70 -3.65
C LYS A 473 -2.40 12.23 -4.89
N TRP A 474 -1.62 11.18 -4.71
CA TRP A 474 -1.11 10.39 -5.82
C TRP A 474 -2.25 9.59 -6.45
N THR A 475 -2.42 9.69 -7.78
CA THR A 475 -3.33 8.85 -8.58
C THR A 475 -2.59 7.70 -9.25
N LYS A 476 -1.25 7.76 -9.24
CA LYS A 476 -0.34 6.67 -9.58
C LYS A 476 0.78 6.68 -8.55
N VAL A 477 0.91 5.57 -7.82
CA VAL A 477 1.95 5.36 -6.80
C VAL A 477 3.34 5.64 -7.34
N ARG A 478 4.23 6.16 -6.48
CA ARG A 478 5.62 6.35 -6.85
C ARG A 478 6.32 5.02 -7.05
N SER A 479 7.02 4.90 -8.16
CA SER A 479 7.91 3.78 -8.49
C SER A 479 9.32 4.31 -8.71
N GLN A 480 10.32 3.63 -8.14
CA GLN A 480 11.71 3.98 -8.33
C GLN A 480 12.21 3.51 -9.70
N THR A 481 12.94 4.37 -10.40
CA THR A 481 13.76 4.03 -11.56
C THR A 481 15.18 4.54 -11.34
N GLY A 482 16.17 3.66 -11.49
CA GLY A 482 17.58 4.05 -11.46
C GLY A 482 18.05 4.56 -12.80
N ILE A 483 18.38 5.84 -12.88
CA ILE A 483 19.03 6.45 -14.04
C ILE A 483 20.53 6.42 -13.80
N LEU A 484 21.25 5.58 -14.54
CA LEU A 484 22.71 5.53 -14.47
C LEU A 484 23.29 6.79 -15.12
N MET A 485 23.85 7.68 -14.31
CA MET A 485 24.43 8.92 -14.82
C MET A 485 25.89 8.72 -15.21
N THR A 486 26.37 9.54 -16.13
CA THR A 486 27.79 9.64 -16.50
C THR A 486 28.34 11.01 -16.10
N ALA A 487 29.65 11.22 -16.24
CA ALA A 487 30.25 12.53 -15.98
C ALA A 487 29.70 13.63 -16.91
N THR A 488 29.18 13.27 -18.08
CA THR A 488 28.63 14.20 -19.08
C THR A 488 27.10 14.25 -19.09
N SER A 489 26.43 13.52 -18.18
CA SER A 489 24.98 13.56 -18.07
C SER A 489 24.46 14.98 -17.87
N THR A 490 23.25 15.23 -18.34
CA THR A 490 22.63 16.56 -18.29
C THR A 490 21.46 16.59 -17.32
N ILE A 491 21.07 17.79 -16.88
CA ILE A 491 19.91 17.96 -16.00
C ILE A 491 18.60 17.44 -16.63
N ALA A 492 18.47 17.57 -17.96
CA ALA A 492 17.29 17.13 -18.70
C ALA A 492 17.09 15.61 -18.62
N GLU A 493 18.17 14.84 -18.49
CA GLU A 493 18.15 13.38 -18.33
C GLU A 493 17.53 12.92 -17.00
N ILE A 494 17.37 13.82 -16.02
CA ILE A 494 16.73 13.50 -14.73
C ILE A 494 15.43 14.29 -14.47
N GLU A 495 15.11 15.29 -15.30
CA GLU A 495 13.89 16.10 -15.16
C GLU A 495 12.78 15.72 -16.14
N ASN A 496 13.10 15.18 -17.33
CA ASN A 496 12.11 15.04 -18.42
C ASN A 496 12.06 13.64 -19.02
N VAL A 497 12.26 12.61 -18.20
CA VAL A 497 12.17 11.21 -18.65
C VAL A 497 10.71 10.74 -18.58
N PRO A 498 10.07 10.39 -19.72
CA PRO A 498 8.69 9.92 -19.75
C PRO A 498 8.52 8.66 -18.90
N ASN A 499 7.41 8.58 -18.16
CA ASN A 499 7.08 7.45 -17.26
C ASN A 499 8.04 7.20 -16.10
N VAL A 500 9.11 7.99 -15.98
CA VAL A 500 10.14 7.89 -14.94
C VAL A 500 10.07 9.09 -13.99
N THR A 501 9.62 10.23 -14.49
CA THR A 501 9.47 11.45 -13.72
C THR A 501 8.06 11.61 -13.16
N THR A 502 7.93 12.35 -12.05
CA THR A 502 6.65 12.59 -11.39
C THR A 502 5.79 13.55 -12.20
N GLU A 503 4.59 13.18 -12.62
CA GLU A 503 3.59 14.08 -13.21
C GLU A 503 2.87 14.90 -12.13
N ILE A 504 2.69 16.21 -12.37
CA ILE A 504 1.81 17.07 -11.57
C ILE A 504 0.57 17.39 -12.41
N LYS A 505 -0.60 16.93 -11.95
CA LYS A 505 -1.90 17.14 -12.60
C LYS A 505 -2.65 18.29 -11.92
#